data_AF-A0A3Q9IMB1-F1
#
_entry.id   AF-A0A3Q9IMB1-F1
#
_cell.length_a   1.000
_cell.length_b   1.000
_cell.length_c   1.000
_cell.angle_alpha   90.00
_cell.angle_beta   90.00
_cell.angle_gamma   90.00
#
_symmetry.space_group_name_H-M   'P 1'
#
loop_
_entity.id
_entity.type
_entity.pdbx_description
1 polymer ?
#
loop_
_entity_poly.entity_id
_entity_poly.type
_entity_poly.pdbx_seq_one_letter_code
_entity_poly.pdbx_strand_id
1 'polypeptide(L)'
;MSKEELKIGEISKPRFEFRSFGRCFCPQEKRMARLSVPVPEKVWERHSTETYIVSRTNDVNNTKIRDGKMDIKTFVQAVDGLEQWNPLMKGEFPISAKVLNEEVFPAFKVANMPKLTKETYTLEEFLNMINEHPDLQAVTVEKIRYGYMVNDTICETGEVYINGAMVHTINSESTEIEDIKKTIKDVGLEGVENINYLQAIKRVIGMINKPLAN
;
A
#
# COMPACT_ATOMS: atom_id res chain seq x y z
N MET A 1 -10.32 4.84 -30.39
CA MET A 1 -11.02 4.85 -29.09
C MET A 1 -10.42 6.00 -28.29
N SER A 2 -11.22 6.96 -27.86
CA SER A 2 -10.75 8.07 -27.02
C SER A 2 -10.20 7.49 -25.72
N LYS A 3 -8.95 7.81 -25.34
CA LYS A 3 -8.43 7.52 -24.00
C LYS A 3 -9.39 8.16 -22.99
N GLU A 4 -9.95 7.38 -22.07
CA GLU A 4 -10.68 7.94 -20.92
C GLU A 4 -9.66 8.72 -20.09
N GLU A 5 -9.87 10.03 -19.90
CA GLU A 5 -8.97 10.86 -19.10
C GLU A 5 -8.94 10.39 -17.64
N LEU A 6 -7.75 10.07 -17.13
CA LEU A 6 -7.55 9.69 -15.74
C LEU A 6 -7.76 10.91 -14.82
N LYS A 7 -8.77 10.81 -13.95
CA LYS A 7 -9.05 11.83 -12.94
C LYS A 7 -8.52 11.43 -11.58
N ILE A 8 -7.71 12.30 -10.99
CA ILE A 8 -7.15 12.09 -9.65
C ILE A 8 -8.26 12.19 -8.58
N GLY A 9 -8.46 11.10 -7.83
CA GLY A 9 -9.45 11.02 -6.75
C GLY A 9 -10.81 10.43 -7.12
N GLU A 10 -10.97 9.84 -8.31
CA GLU A 10 -12.18 9.08 -8.71
C GLU A 10 -11.94 7.56 -8.72
N ILE A 11 -13.00 6.78 -8.52
CA ILE A 11 -12.96 5.30 -8.61
C ILE A 11 -12.84 4.92 -10.09
N SER A 12 -11.75 4.25 -10.46
CA SER A 12 -11.54 3.71 -11.81
C SER A 12 -11.32 2.20 -11.80
N LYS A 13 -11.20 1.62 -13.01
CA LYS A 13 -10.71 0.26 -13.26
C LYS A 13 -9.41 -0.03 -12.48
N PRO A 14 -9.12 -1.31 -12.13
CA PRO A 14 -7.89 -1.70 -11.45
C PRO A 14 -6.65 -1.22 -12.21
N ARG A 15 -5.73 -0.57 -11.49
CA ARG A 15 -4.53 0.04 -12.07
C ARG A 15 -3.31 -0.83 -11.84
N PHE A 16 -2.36 -0.74 -12.76
CA PHE A 16 -0.99 -1.14 -12.51
C PHE A 16 -0.30 -0.05 -11.71
N GLU A 17 0.57 -0.44 -10.78
CA GLU A 17 1.34 0.45 -9.93
C GLU A 17 2.83 0.08 -9.99
N PHE A 18 3.65 1.10 -10.23
CA PHE A 18 5.01 1.14 -9.74
C PHE A 18 5.01 1.87 -8.41
N ARG A 19 5.61 1.29 -7.39
CA ARG A 19 5.92 1.97 -6.13
C ARG A 19 7.29 1.53 -5.66
N SER A 20 8.03 2.43 -5.04
CA SER A 20 9.26 2.04 -4.35
C SER A 20 9.40 2.74 -3.01
N PHE A 21 10.34 2.23 -2.23
CA PHE A 21 10.70 2.73 -0.91
C PHE A 21 12.22 2.78 -0.80
N GLY A 22 12.73 3.83 -0.17
CA GLY A 22 14.17 4.12 -0.10
C GLY A 22 14.47 5.14 0.99
N ARG A 23 15.75 5.41 1.20
CA ARG A 23 16.21 6.48 2.09
C ARG A 23 15.96 7.88 1.52
N CYS A 24 15.96 8.04 0.19
CA CYS A 24 15.63 9.33 -0.46
C CYS A 24 15.37 9.11 -1.96
N PHE A 25 14.38 9.82 -2.49
CA PHE A 25 14.13 9.92 -3.94
C PHE A 25 14.29 11.36 -4.43
N CYS A 26 15.10 12.16 -3.74
CA CYS A 26 15.13 13.61 -3.86
C CYS A 26 15.35 14.13 -5.31
N PRO A 27 16.22 13.53 -6.16
CA PRO A 27 16.30 13.89 -7.58
C PRO A 27 15.03 13.55 -8.37
N GLN A 28 14.42 12.39 -8.10
CA GLN A 28 13.22 11.89 -8.77
C GLN A 28 11.98 12.68 -8.35
N GLU A 29 11.82 13.00 -7.06
CA GLU A 29 10.78 13.87 -6.53
C GLU A 29 10.82 15.25 -7.19
N LYS A 30 12.01 15.84 -7.32
CA LYS A 30 12.19 17.13 -8.03
C LYS A 30 11.79 17.04 -9.50
N ARG A 31 12.10 15.94 -10.19
CA ARG A 31 11.68 15.72 -11.58
C ARG A 31 10.16 15.54 -11.67
N MET A 32 9.58 14.75 -10.79
CA MET A 32 8.14 14.53 -10.70
C MET A 32 7.39 15.83 -10.51
N ALA A 33 7.82 16.68 -9.56
CA ALA A 33 7.22 17.98 -9.33
C ALA A 33 7.32 18.92 -10.55
N ARG A 34 8.45 18.90 -11.28
CA ARG A 34 8.65 19.73 -12.49
C ARG A 34 7.83 19.28 -13.69
N LEU A 35 7.59 17.98 -13.80
CA LEU A 35 6.86 17.37 -14.92
C LEU A 35 5.35 17.31 -14.65
N SER A 36 4.93 17.49 -13.41
CA SER A 36 3.52 17.40 -13.04
C SER A 36 2.69 18.49 -13.71
N VAL A 37 1.55 18.10 -14.26
CA VAL A 37 0.48 19.06 -14.59
C VAL A 37 -0.22 19.50 -13.29
N PRO A 38 -1.01 20.61 -13.31
CA PRO A 38 -1.78 21.03 -12.15
C PRO A 38 -2.71 19.93 -11.64
N VAL A 39 -2.74 19.75 -10.32
CA VAL A 39 -3.63 18.81 -9.62
C VAL A 39 -4.47 19.57 -8.57
N PRO A 40 -5.66 19.06 -8.18
CA PRO A 40 -6.49 19.71 -7.17
C PRO A 40 -5.79 19.89 -5.81
N GLU A 41 -6.06 20.99 -5.12
CA GLU A 41 -5.39 21.31 -3.84
C GLU A 41 -5.56 20.21 -2.78
N LYS A 42 -6.72 19.54 -2.77
CA LYS A 42 -7.02 18.43 -1.85
C LYS A 42 -6.06 17.23 -1.95
N VAL A 43 -5.21 17.17 -2.98
CA VAL A 43 -4.18 16.13 -3.12
C VAL A 43 -2.75 16.67 -3.03
N TRP A 44 -2.56 17.98 -2.84
CA TRP A 44 -1.21 18.56 -2.68
C TRP A 44 -0.48 17.97 -1.50
N GLU A 45 -1.16 17.81 -0.38
CA GLU A 45 -0.63 17.18 0.82
C GLU A 45 -1.76 16.45 1.55
N ARG A 46 -1.48 15.21 1.97
CA ARG A 46 -2.45 14.39 2.71
C ARG A 46 -1.74 13.63 3.81
N HIS A 47 -2.41 13.56 4.95
CA HIS A 47 -1.95 12.85 6.14
C HIS A 47 -2.83 11.65 6.40
N SER A 48 -2.24 10.56 6.88
CA SER A 48 -3.00 9.41 7.36
C SER A 48 -2.18 8.58 8.33
N THR A 49 -2.81 8.11 9.39
CA THR A 49 -2.29 7.08 10.29
C THR A 49 -3.08 5.81 10.07
N GLU A 50 -2.37 4.70 9.86
CA GLU A 50 -2.94 3.43 9.46
C GLU A 50 -2.27 2.30 10.26
N THR A 51 -3.00 1.22 10.55
CA THR A 51 -2.43 0.00 11.14
C THR A 51 -2.37 -1.09 10.08
N TYR A 52 -1.17 -1.53 9.74
CA TYR A 52 -0.95 -2.67 8.85
C TYR A 52 -0.88 -3.97 9.65
N ILE A 53 -1.54 -5.01 9.16
CA ILE A 53 -1.41 -6.36 9.71
C ILE A 53 -0.47 -7.14 8.80
N VAL A 54 0.73 -7.40 9.30
CA VAL A 54 1.80 -8.03 8.55
C VAL A 54 1.94 -9.48 9.01
N SER A 55 2.00 -10.38 8.04
CA SER A 55 2.21 -11.81 8.27
C SER A 55 3.55 -12.25 7.70
N ARG A 56 4.29 -13.08 8.44
CA ARG A 56 5.54 -13.68 7.97
C ARG A 56 5.34 -14.57 6.74
N THR A 57 4.19 -15.21 6.61
CA THR A 57 3.90 -16.25 5.60
C THR A 57 3.07 -15.75 4.41
N ASN A 58 2.73 -14.46 4.38
CA ASN A 58 1.90 -13.87 3.32
C ASN A 58 2.60 -12.70 2.62
N ASP A 59 2.71 -12.79 1.29
CA ASP A 59 3.22 -11.71 0.42
C ASP A 59 2.19 -11.22 -0.60
N VAL A 60 0.95 -11.73 -0.55
CA VAL A 60 -0.06 -11.48 -1.60
C VAL A 60 -1.29 -10.73 -1.12
N ASN A 61 -1.51 -10.65 0.19
CA ASN A 61 -2.64 -9.91 0.78
C ASN A 61 -2.14 -8.76 1.64
N ASN A 62 -2.45 -7.54 1.26
CA ASN A 62 -2.13 -6.35 2.02
C ASN A 62 -3.32 -5.97 2.90
N THR A 63 -3.18 -6.15 4.21
CA THR A 63 -4.24 -5.82 5.18
C THR A 63 -3.90 -4.52 5.89
N LYS A 64 -4.86 -3.61 5.86
CA LYS A 64 -4.75 -2.30 6.51
C LYS A 64 -6.02 -1.96 7.25
N ILE A 65 -5.88 -1.27 8.37
CA ILE A 65 -6.97 -0.66 9.13
C ILE A 65 -6.76 0.85 9.20
N ARG A 66 -7.80 1.62 8.93
CA ARG A 66 -7.83 3.09 9.08
C ARG A 66 -9.24 3.53 9.45
N ASP A 67 -9.37 4.45 10.40
CA ASP A 67 -10.66 5.00 10.85
C ASP A 67 -11.69 3.91 11.22
N GLY A 68 -11.24 2.86 11.90
CA GLY A 68 -12.09 1.72 12.27
C GLY A 68 -12.50 0.81 11.11
N LYS A 69 -11.94 1.00 9.92
CA LYS A 69 -12.27 0.22 8.72
C LYS A 69 -11.07 -0.59 8.24
N MET A 70 -11.31 -1.87 7.98
CA MET A 70 -10.35 -2.80 7.39
C MET A 70 -10.50 -2.82 5.87
N ASP A 71 -9.38 -2.81 5.16
CA ASP A 71 -9.27 -3.03 3.71
C ASP A 71 -8.21 -4.12 3.50
N ILE A 72 -8.62 -5.24 2.89
CA ILE A 72 -7.68 -6.24 2.39
C ILE A 72 -7.63 -6.14 0.88
N LYS A 73 -6.43 -5.92 0.35
CA LYS A 73 -6.17 -6.00 -1.10
C LYS A 73 -5.36 -7.23 -1.41
N THR A 74 -5.67 -7.88 -2.52
CA THR A 74 -4.94 -9.06 -2.99
C THR A 74 -4.19 -8.74 -4.28
N PHE A 75 -2.98 -9.28 -4.40
CA PHE A 75 -2.17 -9.24 -5.59
C PHE A 75 -2.87 -10.04 -6.70
N VAL A 76 -3.00 -9.43 -7.87
CA VAL A 76 -3.67 -10.04 -9.03
C VAL A 76 -2.65 -10.60 -9.99
N GLN A 77 -1.76 -9.73 -10.48
CA GLN A 77 -0.76 -10.06 -11.47
C GLN A 77 0.35 -9.01 -11.49
N ALA A 78 1.48 -9.37 -12.11
CA ALA A 78 2.54 -8.45 -12.47
C ALA A 78 2.77 -8.52 -13.98
N VAL A 79 2.84 -7.35 -14.63
CA VAL A 79 3.17 -7.22 -16.05
C VAL A 79 4.30 -6.22 -16.16
N ASP A 80 5.40 -6.61 -16.78
CA ASP A 80 6.63 -5.80 -16.89
C ASP A 80 7.13 -5.25 -15.55
N GLY A 81 6.97 -6.02 -14.47
CA GLY A 81 7.34 -5.63 -13.12
C GLY A 81 6.39 -4.65 -12.44
N LEU A 82 5.31 -4.23 -13.08
CA LEU A 82 4.25 -3.39 -12.49
C LEU A 82 3.18 -4.28 -11.87
N GLU A 83 2.79 -3.98 -10.63
CA GLU A 83 1.85 -4.82 -9.88
C GLU A 83 0.42 -4.30 -10.03
N GLN A 84 -0.54 -5.21 -10.12
CA GLN A 84 -1.97 -4.89 -10.07
C GLN A 84 -2.60 -5.52 -8.82
N TRP A 85 -3.40 -4.74 -8.11
CA TRP A 85 -4.02 -5.12 -6.85
C TRP A 85 -5.53 -4.90 -6.90
N ASN A 86 -6.31 -5.83 -6.35
CA ASN A 86 -7.76 -5.73 -6.25
C ASN A 86 -8.23 -5.74 -4.78
N PRO A 87 -9.32 -5.02 -4.45
CA PRO A 87 -9.99 -5.21 -3.17
C PRO A 87 -10.46 -6.66 -3.03
N LEU A 88 -10.01 -7.33 -1.97
CA LEU A 88 -10.49 -8.66 -1.59
C LEU A 88 -11.70 -8.53 -0.66
N MET A 89 -11.60 -7.65 0.34
CA MET A 89 -12.64 -7.45 1.35
C MET A 89 -12.52 -6.05 1.96
N LYS A 90 -13.66 -5.51 2.37
CA LYS A 90 -13.75 -4.35 3.25
C LYS A 90 -14.60 -4.72 4.46
N GLY A 91 -14.14 -4.32 5.64
CA GLY A 91 -14.84 -4.52 6.90
C GLY A 91 -14.81 -3.27 7.75
N GLU A 92 -15.70 -3.20 8.73
CA GLU A 92 -15.73 -2.14 9.74
C GLU A 92 -15.80 -2.79 11.12
N PHE A 93 -15.17 -2.16 12.11
CA PHE A 93 -15.21 -2.61 13.48
C PHE A 93 -16.43 -2.02 14.22
N PRO A 94 -17.11 -2.78 15.08
CA PRO A 94 -16.80 -4.17 15.45
C PRO A 94 -17.10 -5.16 14.31
N ILE A 95 -16.18 -6.11 14.11
CA ILE A 95 -16.23 -7.07 13.00
C ILE A 95 -16.78 -8.42 13.49
N SER A 96 -17.55 -9.11 12.65
CA SER A 96 -18.14 -10.39 13.03
C SER A 96 -17.12 -11.53 13.03
N ALA A 97 -17.32 -12.50 13.91
CA ALA A 97 -16.53 -13.73 13.96
C ALA A 97 -16.61 -14.53 12.66
N LYS A 98 -17.75 -14.44 11.96
CA LYS A 98 -17.93 -15.07 10.65
C LYS A 98 -16.95 -14.47 9.63
N VAL A 99 -16.93 -13.14 9.48
CA VAL A 99 -16.03 -12.45 8.55
C VAL A 99 -14.57 -12.67 8.94
N LEU A 100 -14.26 -12.68 10.24
CA LEU A 100 -12.91 -13.00 10.71
C LEU A 100 -12.45 -14.39 10.27
N ASN A 101 -13.27 -15.42 10.48
CA ASN A 101 -12.94 -16.80 10.13
C ASN A 101 -12.92 -17.07 8.62
N GLU A 102 -13.88 -16.50 7.87
CA GLU A 102 -14.08 -16.83 6.46
C GLU A 102 -13.22 -15.97 5.52
N GLU A 103 -12.88 -14.74 5.91
CA GLU A 103 -12.23 -13.77 5.00
C GLU A 103 -10.90 -13.23 5.56
N VAL A 104 -10.86 -12.80 6.82
CA VAL A 104 -9.69 -12.09 7.39
C VAL A 104 -8.54 -13.05 7.71
N PHE A 105 -8.81 -14.08 8.51
CA PHE A 105 -7.78 -15.04 8.94
C PHE A 105 -7.17 -15.83 7.77
N PRO A 106 -7.96 -16.31 6.79
CA PRO A 106 -7.39 -16.95 5.60
C PRO A 106 -6.46 -16.02 4.81
N ALA A 107 -6.76 -14.71 4.77
CA ALA A 107 -5.93 -13.75 4.06
C ALA A 107 -4.51 -13.61 4.66
N PHE A 108 -4.34 -13.89 5.96
CA PHE A 108 -3.03 -13.85 6.60
C PHE A 108 -2.11 -15.02 6.27
N LYS A 109 -2.68 -16.13 5.77
CA LYS A 109 -1.94 -17.37 5.45
C LYS A 109 -1.10 -17.93 6.61
N VAL A 110 -1.55 -17.72 7.85
CA VAL A 110 -0.94 -18.30 9.06
C VAL A 110 -1.78 -19.46 9.57
N ALA A 111 -1.14 -20.41 10.26
CA ALA A 111 -1.84 -21.46 10.99
C ALA A 111 -2.18 -20.99 12.41
N ASN A 112 -3.05 -21.72 13.11
CA ASN A 112 -3.29 -21.55 14.55
C ASN A 112 -3.87 -20.19 15.00
N MET A 113 -4.72 -19.59 14.17
CA MET A 113 -5.54 -18.46 14.63
C MET A 113 -6.41 -18.86 15.83
N PRO A 114 -6.64 -17.95 16.79
CA PRO A 114 -7.40 -18.26 17.99
C PRO A 114 -8.85 -18.63 17.66
N LYS A 115 -9.41 -19.57 18.44
CA LYS A 115 -10.84 -19.88 18.34
C LYS A 115 -11.65 -18.71 18.85
N LEU A 116 -12.53 -18.20 17.99
CA LEU A 116 -13.42 -17.10 18.34
C LEU A 116 -14.58 -17.61 19.21
N THR A 117 -14.83 -16.94 20.34
CA THR A 117 -15.88 -17.26 21.32
C THR A 117 -17.03 -16.25 21.37
N LYS A 118 -16.84 -15.05 20.78
CA LYS A 118 -17.85 -14.00 20.62
C LYS A 118 -18.39 -13.94 19.20
N GLU A 119 -19.56 -13.34 19.03
CA GLU A 119 -20.14 -13.08 17.71
C GLU A 119 -19.45 -11.91 16.97
N THR A 120 -18.96 -10.92 17.72
CA THR A 120 -18.27 -9.73 17.20
C THR A 120 -17.06 -9.38 18.04
N TYR A 121 -16.11 -8.69 17.43
CA TYR A 121 -14.86 -8.23 18.03
C TYR A 121 -14.63 -6.76 17.73
N THR A 122 -14.29 -6.01 18.77
CA THR A 122 -13.80 -4.63 18.64
C THR A 122 -12.43 -4.59 17.98
N LEU A 123 -12.00 -3.41 17.54
CA LEU A 123 -10.66 -3.20 16.99
C LEU A 123 -9.57 -3.60 18.02
N GLU A 124 -9.75 -3.24 19.28
CA GLU A 124 -8.79 -3.56 20.35
C GLU A 124 -8.63 -5.07 20.54
N GLU A 125 -9.74 -5.81 20.66
CA GLU A 125 -9.71 -7.26 20.80
C GLU A 125 -9.08 -7.94 19.59
N PHE A 126 -9.38 -7.44 18.38
CA PHE A 126 -8.74 -7.91 17.17
C PHE A 126 -7.22 -7.70 17.19
N LEU A 127 -6.75 -6.49 17.54
CA LEU A 127 -5.32 -6.19 17.60
C LEU A 127 -4.61 -7.00 18.68
N ASN A 128 -5.26 -7.30 19.80
CA ASN A 128 -4.71 -8.20 20.83
C ASN A 128 -4.48 -9.61 20.27
N MET A 129 -5.44 -10.17 19.52
CA MET A 129 -5.25 -11.46 18.84
C MET A 129 -4.09 -11.43 17.85
N ILE A 130 -3.89 -10.32 17.14
CA ILE A 130 -2.75 -10.17 16.21
C ILE A 130 -1.43 -10.14 16.96
N ASN A 131 -1.33 -9.37 18.05
CA ASN A 131 -0.09 -9.21 18.82
C ASN A 131 0.31 -10.47 19.59
N GLU A 132 -0.65 -11.31 19.97
CA GLU A 132 -0.40 -12.61 20.61
C GLU A 132 0.08 -13.67 19.61
N HIS A 133 -0.16 -13.49 18.31
CA HIS A 133 0.18 -14.48 17.30
C HIS A 133 1.65 -14.33 16.83
N PRO A 134 2.49 -15.38 16.92
CA PRO A 134 3.94 -15.27 16.69
C PRO A 134 4.34 -14.89 15.25
N ASP A 135 3.51 -15.23 14.27
CA ASP A 135 3.75 -14.91 12.85
C ASP A 135 3.08 -13.63 12.36
N LEU A 136 2.34 -12.93 13.22
CA LEU A 136 1.65 -11.69 12.87
C LEU A 136 2.22 -10.51 13.64
N GLN A 137 2.06 -9.33 13.07
CA GLN A 137 2.40 -8.08 13.74
C GLN A 137 1.50 -6.96 13.26
N ALA A 138 0.93 -6.21 14.21
CA ALA A 138 0.33 -4.91 13.93
C ALA A 138 1.44 -3.86 13.84
N VAL A 139 1.46 -3.09 12.75
CA VAL A 139 2.48 -2.07 12.47
C VAL A 139 1.78 -0.75 12.23
N THR A 140 2.13 0.27 13.01
CA THR A 140 1.65 1.63 12.80
C THR A 140 2.41 2.26 11.64
N VAL A 141 1.67 2.78 10.67
CA VAL A 141 2.21 3.45 9.48
C VAL A 141 1.57 4.82 9.34
N GLU A 142 2.38 5.85 9.52
CA GLU A 142 1.98 7.24 9.32
C GLU A 142 2.52 7.73 7.97
N LYS A 143 1.73 8.52 7.25
CA LYS A 143 2.05 8.90 5.88
C LYS A 143 1.77 10.37 5.66
N ILE A 144 2.76 11.06 5.11
CA ILE A 144 2.65 12.40 4.55
C ILE A 144 2.88 12.26 3.05
N ARG A 145 1.87 12.58 2.23
CA ARG A 145 1.86 12.24 0.81
C ARG A 145 1.54 13.45 -0.05
N TYR A 146 2.27 13.58 -1.15
CA TYR A 146 2.17 14.68 -2.10
C TYR A 146 1.76 14.13 -3.47
N GLY A 147 0.63 14.60 -4.00
CA GLY A 147 0.06 14.11 -5.26
C GLY A 147 0.55 14.87 -6.47
N TYR A 148 0.76 14.14 -7.57
CA TYR A 148 1.20 14.67 -8.87
C TYR A 148 0.48 13.95 -10.01
N MET A 149 0.59 14.49 -11.22
CA MET A 149 0.11 13.87 -12.45
C MET A 149 1.16 14.05 -13.55
N VAL A 150 1.80 12.97 -13.97
CA VAL A 150 2.87 12.98 -14.99
C VAL A 150 2.51 11.96 -16.07
N ASN A 151 2.56 12.34 -17.35
CA ASN A 151 2.25 11.45 -18.49
C ASN A 151 0.93 10.66 -18.33
N ASP A 152 -0.16 11.33 -17.92
CA ASP A 152 -1.45 10.67 -17.65
C ASP A 152 -1.40 9.57 -16.58
N THR A 153 -0.41 9.61 -15.69
CA THR A 153 -0.31 8.71 -14.54
C THR A 153 -0.49 9.47 -13.25
N ILE A 154 -1.21 8.86 -12.31
CA ILE A 154 -1.33 9.40 -10.96
C ILE A 154 -0.05 9.03 -10.22
N CYS A 155 0.66 10.05 -9.76
CA CYS A 155 1.90 9.87 -9.03
C CYS A 155 1.80 10.43 -7.62
N GLU A 156 2.63 9.92 -6.74
CA GLU A 156 2.68 10.30 -5.34
C GLU A 156 4.11 10.16 -4.84
N THR A 157 4.58 11.15 -4.10
CA THR A 157 5.76 11.02 -3.24
C THR A 157 5.33 11.11 -1.78
N GLY A 158 6.18 10.69 -0.85
CA GLY A 158 5.85 10.89 0.54
C GLY A 158 6.88 10.41 1.54
N GLU A 159 6.68 10.86 2.77
CA GLU A 159 7.34 10.35 3.97
C GLU A 159 6.44 9.32 4.62
N VAL A 160 7.01 8.18 4.99
CA VAL A 160 6.30 7.08 5.61
C VAL A 160 7.04 6.68 6.88
N TYR A 161 6.37 6.79 8.03
CA TYR A 161 6.90 6.39 9.32
C TYR A 161 6.35 5.01 9.66
N ILE A 162 7.21 4.00 9.66
CA ILE A 162 6.87 2.60 9.96
C ILE A 162 7.33 2.31 11.39
N ASN A 163 6.40 2.24 12.34
CA ASN A 163 6.70 2.24 13.78
C ASN A 163 7.68 3.36 14.18
N GLY A 164 7.52 4.54 13.58
CA GLY A 164 8.40 5.71 13.79
C GLY A 164 9.68 5.72 12.95
N ALA A 165 10.07 4.63 12.29
CA ALA A 165 11.20 4.62 11.36
C ALA A 165 10.78 5.25 10.03
N MET A 166 11.38 6.40 9.70
CA MET A 166 11.05 7.14 8.48
C MET A 166 11.73 6.54 7.24
N VAL A 167 10.95 6.38 6.18
CA VAL A 167 11.39 6.03 4.82
C VAL A 167 10.66 6.91 3.80
N HIS A 168 11.24 7.10 2.62
CA HIS A 168 10.60 7.81 1.52
C HIS A 168 9.92 6.83 0.58
N THR A 169 8.81 7.25 -0.04
CA THR A 169 8.10 6.50 -1.07
C THR A 169 7.87 7.36 -2.31
N ILE A 170 7.86 6.70 -3.48
CA ILE A 170 7.50 7.31 -4.76
C ILE A 170 6.69 6.30 -5.57
N ASN A 171 5.66 6.74 -6.28
CA ASN A 171 4.80 5.88 -7.08
C ASN A 171 4.36 6.52 -8.40
N SER A 172 3.88 5.65 -9.30
CA SER A 172 3.17 5.98 -10.52
C SER A 172 2.16 4.87 -10.81
N GLU A 173 0.89 5.22 -11.00
CA GLU A 173 -0.18 4.28 -11.30
C GLU A 173 -1.07 4.73 -12.47
N SER A 174 -1.51 3.76 -13.27
CA SER A 174 -2.39 3.96 -14.43
C SER A 174 -3.03 2.64 -14.86
N THR A 175 -4.08 2.69 -15.68
CA THR A 175 -4.55 1.53 -16.44
C THR A 175 -3.65 1.21 -17.62
N GLU A 176 -2.86 2.18 -18.07
CA GLU A 176 -1.97 2.07 -19.24
C GLU A 176 -0.51 1.88 -18.79
N ILE A 177 0.03 0.68 -19.04
CA ILE A 177 1.40 0.30 -18.66
C ILE A 177 2.45 1.21 -19.31
N GLU A 178 2.25 1.58 -20.57
CA GLU A 178 3.21 2.41 -21.32
C GLU A 178 3.31 3.83 -20.75
N ASP A 179 2.21 4.37 -20.23
CA ASP A 179 2.20 5.68 -19.58
C ASP A 179 3.03 5.63 -18.28
N ILE A 180 2.95 4.53 -17.51
CA ILE A 180 3.76 4.30 -16.30
C ILE A 180 5.24 4.15 -16.66
N LYS A 181 5.58 3.35 -17.67
CA LYS A 181 6.97 3.17 -18.12
C LYS A 181 7.60 4.49 -18.55
N LYS A 182 6.83 5.31 -19.29
CA LYS A 182 7.28 6.65 -19.68
C LYS A 182 7.55 7.52 -18.45
N THR A 183 6.65 7.52 -17.46
CA THR A 183 6.85 8.25 -16.20
C THR A 183 8.11 7.78 -15.46
N ILE A 184 8.28 6.46 -15.27
CA ILE A 184 9.48 5.88 -14.62
C ILE A 184 10.76 6.39 -15.29
N LYS A 185 10.80 6.36 -16.63
CA LYS A 185 11.93 6.86 -17.40
C LYS A 185 12.18 8.36 -17.21
N ASP A 186 11.15 9.18 -17.41
CA ASP A 186 11.28 10.64 -17.38
C ASP A 186 11.69 11.14 -15.99
N VAL A 187 11.15 10.54 -14.92
CA VAL A 187 11.47 10.92 -13.54
C VAL A 187 12.77 10.28 -13.03
N GLY A 188 13.38 9.35 -13.77
CA GLY A 188 14.68 8.75 -13.44
C GLY A 188 14.60 7.62 -12.41
N LEU A 189 13.60 6.75 -12.55
CA LEU A 189 13.36 5.55 -11.73
C LEU A 189 13.69 4.24 -12.49
N GLU A 190 14.27 4.30 -13.69
CA GLU A 190 14.71 3.09 -14.41
C GLU A 190 15.67 2.26 -13.56
N GLY A 191 15.40 0.96 -13.46
CA GLY A 191 16.19 0.02 -12.66
C GLY A 191 15.89 0.02 -11.15
N VAL A 192 15.03 0.92 -10.66
CA VAL A 192 14.58 0.92 -9.26
C VAL A 192 13.62 -0.25 -9.03
N GLU A 193 13.83 -1.00 -7.94
CA GLU A 193 12.97 -2.12 -7.58
C GLU A 193 11.54 -1.64 -7.27
N ASN A 194 10.54 -2.35 -7.81
CA ASN A 194 9.14 -2.17 -7.40
C ASN A 194 8.93 -2.83 -6.02
N ILE A 195 8.75 -2.00 -4.99
CA ILE A 195 8.57 -2.39 -3.60
C ILE A 195 7.21 -1.85 -3.15
N ASN A 196 6.24 -2.74 -2.94
CA ASN A 196 4.96 -2.37 -2.34
C ASN A 196 5.06 -2.19 -0.82
N TYR A 197 4.00 -1.65 -0.20
CA TYR A 197 3.96 -1.41 1.25
C TYR A 197 4.22 -2.67 2.08
N LEU A 198 3.69 -3.83 1.68
CA LEU A 198 3.87 -5.07 2.43
C LEU A 198 5.36 -5.46 2.47
N GLN A 199 6.05 -5.39 1.33
CA GLN A 199 7.48 -5.62 1.25
C GLN A 199 8.28 -4.58 2.04
N ALA A 200 7.97 -3.29 1.89
CA ALA A 200 8.67 -2.21 2.59
C ALA A 200 8.58 -2.37 4.11
N ILE A 201 7.38 -2.62 4.63
CA ILE A 201 7.16 -2.80 6.07
C ILE A 201 7.93 -4.02 6.57
N LYS A 202 7.86 -5.16 5.88
CA LYS A 202 8.61 -6.37 6.27
C LYS A 202 10.12 -6.16 6.31
N ARG A 203 10.67 -5.37 5.38
CA ARG A 203 12.10 -5.02 5.37
C ARG A 203 12.47 -4.15 6.57
N VAL A 204 11.65 -3.13 6.87
CA VAL A 204 11.90 -2.19 7.98
C VAL A 204 11.78 -2.86 9.35
N ILE A 205 10.77 -3.71 9.56
CA ILE A 205 10.58 -4.40 10.86
C ILE A 205 11.43 -5.67 11.00
N GLY A 206 12.25 -6.02 10.01
CA GLY A 206 13.16 -7.16 10.05
C GLY A 206 12.51 -8.53 9.85
N MET A 207 11.33 -8.61 9.23
CA MET A 207 10.74 -9.89 8.81
C MET A 207 11.40 -10.47 7.55
N ILE A 208 11.95 -9.61 6.69
CA ILE A 208 12.70 -10.02 5.49
C ILE A 208 14.05 -9.29 5.49
N ASN A 209 15.14 -10.05 5.28
CA ASN A 209 16.47 -9.49 5.14
C ASN A 209 16.73 -9.02 3.69
N LYS A 210 16.11 -7.91 3.31
CA LYS A 210 16.34 -7.23 2.02
C LYS A 210 16.47 -5.72 2.26
N PRO A 211 17.36 -5.01 1.55
CA PRO A 211 17.46 -3.56 1.65
C PRO A 211 16.25 -2.88 1.02
N LEU A 212 16.04 -1.60 1.32
CA LEU A 212 15.19 -0.73 0.48
C LEU A 212 15.90 -0.43 -0.86
N ALA A 213 15.26 0.31 -1.76
CA ALA A 213 15.80 0.53 -3.09
C ALA A 213 17.06 1.42 -3.13
N ASN A 214 17.30 2.23 -2.09
CA ASN A 214 18.47 3.10 -1.92
C ASN A 214 18.73 3.46 -0.45
#